data_AF-A0A535S526-F1
#
_entry.id   AF-A0A535S526-F1
#
_cell.length_a   1.000
_cell.length_b   1.000
_cell.length_c   1.000
_cell.angle_alpha   90.00
_cell.angle_beta   90.00
_cell.angle_gamma   90.00
#
_symmetry.space_group_name_H-M   'P 1'
#
loop_
_entity.id
_entity.type
_entity.pdbx_description
1 polymer ?
#
loop_
_entity_poly.entity_id
_entity_poly.type
_entity_poly.pdbx_seq_one_letter_code
_entity_poly.pdbx_strand_id
1 'polypeptide(L)' 'MDFEVRPYQGSLKAWFDAVDISFGHRVVEEDLPVMEAYTELDRALAAYAGDRILGTAGIFT' A
#
# COMPACT_ATOMS: atom_id res chain seq x y z
N MET A 1 -12.10 3.91 18.11
CA MET A 1 -12.03 3.17 16.84
C MET A 1 -10.73 2.43 16.92
N ASP A 2 -10.78 1.12 17.08
CA ASP A 2 -9.57 0.32 17.29
C ASP A 2 -8.98 -0.03 15.93
N PHE A 3 -7.68 0.24 15.76
CA PHE A 3 -6.93 -0.15 14.59
C PHE A 3 -5.62 -0.78 15.01
N GLU A 4 -5.11 -1.67 14.16
CA GLU A 4 -3.83 -2.34 14.36
C GLU A 4 -2.91 -2.09 13.17
N VAL A 5 -1.61 -1.97 13.43
CA VAL A 5 -0.58 -1.87 12.38
C VAL A 5 0.13 -3.21 12.31
N ARG A 6 0.11 -3.83 11.13
CA ARG A 6 0.70 -5.15 10.88
C ARG A 6 1.34 -5.20 9.48
N PRO A 7 2.21 -6.19 9.20
CA PRO A 7 2.77 -6.40 7.87
C PRO A 7 1.67 -6.48 6.80
N TYR A 8 1.92 -5.84 5.66
CA TYR A 8 1.01 -5.89 4.53
C TYR A 8 1.12 -7.25 3.81
N GLN A 9 0.00 -7.84 3.42
CA GLN A 9 -0.04 -9.16 2.75
C GLN A 9 -0.90 -9.17 1.47
N GLY A 10 -1.16 -8.00 0.88
CA GLY A 10 -1.94 -7.88 -0.36
C GLY A 10 -1.08 -7.62 -1.60
N SER A 11 -1.74 -7.21 -2.69
CA SER A 11 -1.07 -6.82 -3.93
C SER A 11 -0.56 -5.38 -3.88
N LEU A 12 0.47 -5.06 -4.67
CA LEU A 12 0.96 -3.68 -4.75
C LEU A 12 -0.16 -2.70 -5.19
N LYS A 13 -1.05 -3.15 -6.09
CA LYS A 13 -2.21 -2.36 -6.49
C LYS A 13 -3.12 -2.00 -5.32
N ALA A 14 -3.49 -2.99 -4.48
CA ALA A 14 -4.32 -2.72 -3.32
C ALA A 14 -3.59 -1.87 -2.26
N TRP A 15 -2.26 -1.94 -2.21
CA TRP A 15 -1.44 -1.07 -1.37
C TRP A 15 -1.56 0.39 -1.81
N PHE A 16 -1.41 0.68 -3.11
CA PHE A 16 -1.51 2.04 -3.65
C PHE A 16 -2.95 2.58 -3.66
N ASP A 17 -3.94 1.74 -3.98
CA ASP A 17 -5.35 2.14 -3.96
C ASP A 17 -5.78 2.62 -2.55
N ALA A 18 -5.16 2.10 -1.50
CA ALA A 18 -5.42 2.52 -0.11
C ALA A 18 -4.78 3.87 0.26
N VAL A 19 -3.86 4.40 -0.55
CA VAL A 19 -3.13 5.66 -0.30
C VAL A 19 -3.17 6.62 -1.48
N ASP A 20 -4.06 6.40 -2.46
CA ASP A 20 -4.16 7.22 -3.68
C ASP A 20 -4.32 8.72 -3.35
N ILE A 21 -5.11 9.02 -2.31
CA ILE A 21 -5.37 10.38 -1.83
C ILE A 21 -4.09 10.99 -1.26
N SER A 22 -3.30 10.18 -0.53
CA SER A 22 -2.07 10.63 0.12
C SER A 22 -0.95 10.92 -0.87
N PHE A 23 -0.88 10.17 -1.98
CA PHE A 23 0.11 10.39 -3.04
C PHE A 23 -0.35 11.42 -4.08
N GLY A 24 -1.63 11.81 -4.08
CA GLY A 24 -2.20 12.70 -5.10
C GLY A 24 -2.16 12.13 -6.51
N HIS A 25 -1.87 10.83 -6.63
CA HIS A 25 -1.68 10.10 -7.86
C HIS A 25 -2.27 8.72 -7.70
N ARG A 26 -3.10 8.33 -8.67
CA ARG A 26 -3.67 7.00 -8.75
C ARG A 26 -2.81 6.16 -9.68
N VAL A 27 -2.21 5.10 -9.14
CA VAL A 27 -1.46 4.12 -9.93
C VAL A 27 -2.41 3.41 -10.89
N VAL A 28 -2.08 3.46 -12.18
CA VAL A 28 -2.77 2.70 -13.24
C VAL A 28 -2.03 1.39 -13.53
N GLU A 29 -2.66 0.47 -14.26
CA GLU A 29 -2.09 -0.87 -14.48
C GLU A 29 -0.74 -0.83 -15.20
N GLU A 30 -0.57 0.15 -16.10
CA GLU A 30 0.65 0.35 -16.86
C GLU A 30 1.85 0.74 -15.99
N ASP A 31 1.61 1.38 -14.84
CA ASP A 31 2.66 1.83 -13.92
C ASP A 31 3.05 0.74 -12.91
N LEU A 32 2.22 -0.29 -12.72
CA LEU A 32 2.46 -1.33 -11.72
C LEU A 32 3.82 -2.02 -11.87
N PRO A 33 4.29 -2.42 -13.07
CA PRO A 33 5.59 -3.07 -13.20
C PRO A 33 6.76 -2.16 -12.77
N VAL A 34 6.64 -0.85 -13.02
CA VAL A 34 7.64 0.13 -12.61
C VAL A 34 7.61 0.28 -11.10
N MET A 35 6.41 0.43 -10.52
CA MET A 35 6.26 0.57 -9.07
C MET A 35 6.69 -0.69 -8.31
N GLU A 36 6.44 -1.88 -8.85
CA GLU A 36 6.90 -3.16 -8.29
C GLU A 36 8.42 -3.26 -8.24
N ALA A 37 9.12 -2.69 -9.22
CA ALA A 37 10.58 -2.70 -9.24
C ALA A 37 11.21 -1.87 -8.12
N TYR A 38 10.51 -0.83 -7.66
CA TYR A 38 11.03 0.13 -6.67
C TYR A 38 10.45 -0.05 -5.27
N THR A 39 9.26 -0.67 -5.14
CA THR A 39 8.57 -0.81 -3.86
C THR A 39 8.97 -2.09 -3.13
N GLU A 40 9.53 -1.96 -1.92
CA GLU A 40 9.86 -3.09 -1.05
C GLU A 40 8.60 -3.59 -0.29
N LEU A 41 7.69 -4.25 -1.00
CA LEU A 41 6.36 -4.63 -0.48
C LEU A 41 6.42 -5.63 0.69
N ASP A 42 7.46 -6.46 0.75
CA ASP A 42 7.73 -7.41 1.85
C ASP A 42 8.07 -6.71 3.18
N ARG A 43 8.46 -5.44 3.11
CA ARG A 43 8.75 -4.57 4.26
C ARG A 43 7.65 -3.55 4.51
N ALA A 44 6.54 -3.62 3.77
CA ALA A 44 5.43 -2.68 3.90
C ALA A 44 4.54 -3.01 5.12
N LEU A 45 3.93 -1.96 5.66
CA LEU A 45 2.97 -2.03 6.75
C LEU A 45 1.62 -1.46 6.29
N ALA A 46 0.54 -1.89 6.95
CA ALA A 46 -0.77 -1.29 6.78
C ALA A 46 -1.49 -1.16 8.13
N ALA A 47 -2.27 -0.09 8.25
CA ALA A 47 -3.20 0.11 9.36
C ALA A 47 -4.54 -0.53 9.00
N TYR A 48 -5.06 -1.38 9.88
CA TYR A 48 -6.28 -2.15 9.69
C TYR A 48 -7.33 -1.83 10.74
N ALA A 49 -8.59 -1.72 10.32
CA ALA A 49 -9.76 -1.84 11.19
C ALA A 49 -10.52 -3.11 10.78
N GLY A 50 -10.24 -4.23 11.45
CA GLY A 50 -10.65 -5.56 10.99
C GLY A 50 -9.88 -5.94 9.72
N ASP A 51 -10.61 -6.25 8.64
CA ASP A 51 -10.00 -6.58 7.34
C ASP A 51 -9.85 -5.35 6.42
N ARG A 52 -10.37 -4.19 6.85
CA ARG A 52 -10.30 -2.96 6.06
C ARG A 52 -8.97 -2.25 6.28
N ILE A 53 -8.28 -1.93 5.19
CA ILE A 53 -7.10 -1.07 5.20
C ILE A 53 -7.54 0.39 5.34
N LEU A 54 -6.93 1.10 6.28
CA LEU A 54 -7.12 2.53 6.52
C LEU A 54 -5.99 3.39 5.95
N GLY A 55 -4.83 2.78 5.73
CA GLY A 55 -3.66 3.42 5.14
C GLY A 55 -2.50 2.45 5.08
N THR A 56 -1.51 2.77 4.28
CA THR A 56 -0.32 1.95 4.07
C THR A 56 0.95 2.77 4.21
N ALA A 57 2.05 2.10 4.53
CA ALA A 57 3.39 2.66 4.61
C ALA A 57 4.38 1.68 4.00
N GLY A 58 5.38 2.19 3.29
CA GLY A 58 6.29 1.39 2.46
C GLY A 58 7.58 2.13 2.21
N ILE A 59 8.57 1.38 1.70
CA ILE A 59 9.90 1.89 1.34
C ILE A 59 10.04 1.78 -0.17
N PHE A 60 10.67 2.79 -0.76
CA PHE A 60 10.97 2.87 -2.18
C PHE A 60 12.49 2.97 -2.37
N THR A 61 13.02 2.31 -3.40
CA THR A 61 14.45 2.37 -3.79
C THR A 61 14.65 2.95 -5.18
#